data_AF-A0A7L3C4M0-F1
#
_entry.id   AF-A0A7L3C4M0-F1
#
_cell.length_a   1.000
_cell.length_b   1.000
_cell.length_c   1.000
_cell.angle_alpha   90.00
_cell.angle_beta   90.00
_cell.angle_gamma   90.00
#
_symmetry.space_group_name_H-M   'P 1'
#
loop_
_entity.id
_entity.type
_entity.pdbx_description
1 polymer ?
#
loop_
_entity_poly.entity_id
_entity_poly.type
_entity_poly.pdbx_seq_one_letter_code
_entity_poly.pdbx_strand_id
1 'polypeptide(L)'
;MFPPDSTWNISFAGCGFLGVYHIGVASCLQEHAPFLVANARKIYGASAGALAATALVSGACLVEAGVSIIEVSKEARKRFLGPLHPSFNLVKTIRMGLSKALPENGHEVAAGRLGISLTRVSDGENVILSDFNSKEELIQACVCSTFIPVYCGLIPPTLRGV
;
A
#
# COMPACT_ATOMS: atom_id res chain seq x y z
N MET A 1 24.46 -17.13 1.90
CA MET A 1 24.68 -15.78 1.34
C MET A 1 24.26 -15.83 -0.12
N PHE A 2 23.39 -14.93 -0.58
CA PHE A 2 22.97 -14.91 -1.99
C PHE A 2 24.17 -14.60 -2.90
N PRO A 3 24.23 -15.14 -4.13
CA PRO A 3 25.27 -14.79 -5.08
C PRO A 3 25.36 -13.26 -5.26
N PRO A 4 26.56 -12.66 -5.32
CA PRO A 4 26.75 -11.21 -5.45
C PRO A 4 26.00 -10.57 -6.64
N ASP A 5 25.76 -11.35 -7.69
CA ASP A 5 25.12 -10.89 -8.94
C ASP A 5 23.63 -11.27 -9.03
N SER A 6 23.08 -11.94 -8.02
CA SER A 6 21.66 -12.29 -8.01
C SER A 6 20.81 -11.08 -7.65
N THR A 7 19.91 -10.70 -8.55
CA THR A 7 18.91 -9.65 -8.28
C THR A 7 17.58 -10.30 -7.94
N TRP A 8 16.88 -9.75 -6.96
CA TRP A 8 15.54 -10.20 -6.59
C TRP A 8 14.60 -9.02 -6.39
N ASN A 9 13.31 -9.35 -6.38
CA ASN A 9 12.25 -8.44 -6.03
C ASN A 9 11.44 -9.04 -4.89
N ILE A 10 10.81 -8.19 -4.09
CA ILE A 10 9.82 -8.59 -3.09
C ILE A 10 8.45 -8.16 -3.61
N SER A 11 7.42 -8.98 -3.44
CA SER A 11 6.05 -8.62 -3.83
C SER A 11 5.06 -8.97 -2.73
N PHE A 12 4.24 -8.00 -2.34
CA PHE A 12 3.17 -8.14 -1.37
C PHE A 12 1.82 -8.20 -2.10
N ALA A 13 1.15 -9.34 -2.04
CA ALA A 13 -0.13 -9.55 -2.71
C ALA A 13 -1.27 -8.71 -2.09
N GLY A 14 -2.38 -8.60 -2.82
CA GLY A 14 -3.61 -8.05 -2.25
C GLY A 14 -4.24 -9.04 -1.26
N CYS A 15 -4.63 -8.55 -0.08
CA CYS A 15 -5.20 -9.41 0.96
C CYS A 15 -6.25 -8.73 1.87
N GLY A 16 -6.70 -7.51 1.51
CA GLY A 16 -7.71 -6.78 2.28
C GLY A 16 -7.32 -6.60 3.76
N PHE A 17 -8.19 -6.98 4.68
CA PHE A 17 -7.94 -6.84 6.12
C PHE A 17 -6.84 -7.74 6.66
N LEU A 18 -6.37 -8.74 5.90
CA LEU A 18 -5.18 -9.52 6.24
C LEU A 18 -3.88 -8.72 6.03
N GLY A 19 -3.96 -7.44 5.65
CA GLY A 19 -2.79 -6.56 5.52
C GLY A 19 -1.90 -6.51 6.77
N VAL A 20 -2.44 -6.77 7.96
CA VAL A 20 -1.64 -6.91 9.19
C VAL A 20 -0.61 -8.03 9.11
N TYR A 21 -0.90 -9.10 8.36
CA TYR A 21 0.05 -10.17 8.07
C TYR A 21 1.23 -9.66 7.24
N HIS A 22 0.97 -8.83 6.21
CA HIS A 22 2.04 -8.22 5.42
C HIS A 22 2.88 -7.23 6.23
N ILE A 23 2.28 -6.50 7.18
CA ILE A 23 3.04 -5.69 8.14
C ILE A 23 3.96 -6.57 8.99
N GLY A 24 3.45 -7.69 9.53
CA GLY A 24 4.27 -8.62 10.30
C GLY A 24 5.43 -9.22 9.49
N VAL A 25 5.18 -9.60 8.23
CA VAL A 25 6.23 -10.06 7.31
C VAL A 25 7.26 -8.96 7.04
N ALA A 26 6.82 -7.73 6.77
CA ALA A 26 7.70 -6.59 6.53
C ALA A 26 8.56 -6.28 7.76
N SER A 27 7.99 -6.30 8.96
CA SER A 27 8.71 -6.10 10.22
C SER A 27 9.74 -7.21 10.45
N CYS A 28 9.37 -8.48 10.25
CA CYS A 28 10.27 -9.63 10.36
C CYS A 28 11.45 -9.52 9.38
N LEU A 29 11.19 -9.14 8.12
CA LEU A 29 12.24 -8.91 7.14
C LEU A 29 13.17 -7.77 7.55
N GLN A 30 12.62 -6.66 8.03
CA GLN A 30 13.41 -5.50 8.45
C GLN A 30 14.27 -5.80 9.69
N GLU A 31 13.76 -6.60 10.63
CA GLU A 31 14.45 -6.96 11.87
C GLU A 31 15.50 -8.05 11.66
N HIS A 32 15.15 -9.14 10.98
CA HIS A 32 15.99 -10.34 10.92
C HIS A 32 16.79 -10.47 9.63
N ALA A 33 16.37 -9.82 8.55
CA ALA A 33 17.04 -9.90 7.26
C ALA A 33 17.00 -8.58 6.47
N PRO A 34 17.42 -7.44 7.06
CA PRO A 34 17.30 -6.12 6.43
C PRO A 34 18.00 -6.03 5.07
N PHE A 35 19.06 -6.83 4.87
CA PHE A 35 19.77 -6.93 3.58
C PHE A 35 18.88 -7.41 2.43
N LEU A 36 17.84 -8.22 2.70
CA LEU A 36 16.89 -8.67 1.68
C LEU A 36 16.07 -7.50 1.14
N VAL A 37 15.69 -6.57 2.02
CA VAL A 37 14.91 -5.38 1.67
C VAL A 37 15.82 -4.31 1.06
N ALA A 38 16.99 -4.09 1.66
CA ALA A 38 17.96 -3.10 1.20
C ALA A 38 18.47 -3.38 -0.22
N ASN A 39 18.74 -4.66 -0.53
CA ASN A 39 19.31 -5.07 -1.81
C ASN A 39 18.25 -5.55 -2.83
N ALA A 40 16.96 -5.56 -2.47
CA ALA A 40 15.91 -5.84 -3.44
C ALA A 40 15.89 -4.75 -4.53
N ARG A 41 15.85 -5.16 -5.79
CA ARG A 41 15.80 -4.24 -6.93
C ARG A 41 14.52 -3.42 -6.90
N LYS A 42 13.38 -4.08 -6.73
CA LYS A 42 12.09 -3.45 -6.48
C LYS A 42 11.29 -4.19 -5.42
N ILE A 43 10.42 -3.44 -4.76
CA ILE A 43 9.41 -3.95 -3.85
C ILE A 43 8.06 -3.57 -4.44
N TYR A 44 7.22 -4.57 -4.69
CA TYR A 44 5.91 -4.39 -5.30
C TYR A 44 4.79 -4.61 -4.31
N GLY A 45 3.64 -3.99 -4.56
CA GLY A 45 2.43 -4.30 -3.82
C GLY A 45 1.14 -4.01 -4.57
N ALA A 46 0.08 -4.72 -4.20
CA ALA A 46 -1.29 -4.50 -4.68
C ALA A 46 -2.24 -4.43 -3.48
N SER A 47 -3.24 -3.54 -3.51
CA SER A 47 -4.22 -3.39 -2.43
C SER A 47 -3.55 -3.24 -1.06
N ALA A 48 -3.94 -4.01 -0.04
CA ALA A 48 -3.30 -3.98 1.28
C ALA A 48 -1.78 -4.28 1.23
N GLY A 49 -1.32 -5.07 0.26
CA GLY A 49 0.11 -5.29 0.01
C GLY A 49 0.82 -4.04 -0.49
N ALA A 50 0.15 -3.16 -1.24
CA ALA A 50 0.70 -1.86 -1.62
C ALA A 50 0.94 -0.98 -0.39
N LEU A 51 0.04 -0.99 0.60
CA LEU A 51 0.23 -0.25 1.85
C LEU A 51 1.47 -0.74 2.62
N ALA A 52 1.66 -2.06 2.71
CA ALA A 52 2.80 -2.66 3.38
C ALA A 52 4.12 -2.39 2.63
N ALA A 53 4.12 -2.56 1.30
CA ALA A 53 5.28 -2.26 0.45
C ALA A 53 5.67 -0.78 0.54
N THR A 54 4.70 0.12 0.48
CA THR A 54 4.90 1.56 0.65
C THR A 54 5.54 1.87 2.00
N ALA A 55 4.99 1.34 3.10
CA ALA A 55 5.53 1.60 4.43
C ALA A 55 6.96 1.07 4.58
N LEU A 56 7.24 -0.13 4.04
CA LEU A 56 8.56 -0.76 4.07
C LEU A 56 9.60 0.04 3.28
N VAL A 57 9.24 0.52 2.07
CA VAL A 57 10.17 1.27 1.20
C VAL A 57 10.39 2.69 1.69
N SER A 58 9.33 3.38 2.11
CA SER A 58 9.42 4.79 2.52
C SER A 58 10.05 4.99 3.90
N GLY A 59 10.30 3.91 4.64
CA GLY A 59 10.75 3.98 6.04
C GLY A 59 9.67 4.48 7.00
N ALA A 60 8.39 4.37 6.64
CA ALA A 60 7.30 4.71 7.55
C ALA A 60 7.26 3.71 8.72
N CYS A 61 6.67 4.14 9.83
CA CYS A 61 6.52 3.26 10.99
C CYS A 61 5.57 2.09 10.67
N LEU A 62 6.12 0.88 10.51
CA LEU A 62 5.34 -0.34 10.25
C LEU A 62 4.32 -0.61 11.35
N VAL A 63 4.62 -0.25 12.60
CA VAL A 63 3.68 -0.37 13.72
C VAL A 63 2.47 0.54 13.53
N GLU A 64 2.67 1.81 13.16
CA GLU A 64 1.57 2.74 12.89
C GLU A 64 0.74 2.31 11.67
N ALA A 65 1.39 1.75 10.65
CA ALA A 65 0.71 1.16 9.50
C ALA A 65 -0.16 -0.04 9.93
N GLY A 66 0.36 -0.91 10.81
CA GLY A 66 -0.39 -2.03 11.40
C GLY A 66 -1.60 -1.56 12.21
N VAL A 67 -1.43 -0.56 13.07
CA VAL A 67 -2.54 0.06 13.83
C VAL A 67 -3.59 0.61 12.89
N SER A 68 -3.19 1.31 11.83
CA SER A 68 -4.12 1.86 10.84
C SER A 68 -4.96 0.77 10.16
N ILE A 69 -4.36 -0.37 9.79
CA ILE A 69 -5.10 -1.51 9.21
C ILE A 69 -6.11 -2.10 10.22
N ILE A 70 -5.73 -2.18 11.50
CA ILE A 70 -6.62 -2.65 12.57
C ILE A 70 -7.78 -1.68 12.77
N GLU A 71 -7.54 -0.37 12.74
CA GLU A 71 -8.57 0.67 12.85
C GLU A 71 -9.57 0.60 11.68
N VAL A 72 -9.08 0.48 10.44
CA VAL A 72 -9.91 0.26 9.26
C VAL A 72 -10.79 -0.98 9.44
N SER A 73 -10.22 -2.07 9.95
CA SER A 73 -10.96 -3.32 10.22
C SER A 73 -12.02 -3.16 11.31
N LYS A 74 -11.74 -2.36 12.35
CA LYS A 74 -12.70 -2.05 13.42
C LYS A 74 -13.86 -1.22 12.90
N GLU A 75 -13.58 -0.16 12.13
CA GLU A 75 -14.63 0.70 11.58
C GLU A 75 -15.49 -0.06 10.57
N ALA A 76 -14.90 -0.94 9.76
CA ALA A 76 -15.63 -1.83 8.85
C ALA A 76 -16.56 -2.82 9.56
N ARG A 77 -16.28 -3.20 10.81
CA ARG A 77 -17.10 -4.16 11.59
C ARG A 77 -18.07 -3.49 12.56
N LYS A 78 -18.04 -2.16 12.68
CA LYS A 78 -18.77 -1.42 13.72
C LYS A 78 -20.29 -1.42 13.55
N ARG A 79 -20.80 -1.70 12.35
CA ARG A 79 -22.21 -1.52 11.98
C ARG A 79 -22.76 -2.76 11.30
N PHE A 80 -24.10 -2.92 11.31
CA PHE A 80 -24.78 -4.12 10.79
C PHE A 80 -24.47 -4.42 9.32
N LEU A 81 -24.39 -3.39 8.47
CA LEU A 81 -24.00 -3.52 7.06
C LEU A 81 -22.47 -3.60 6.87
N GLY A 82 -21.72 -3.55 7.97
CA GLY A 82 -20.28 -3.55 8.01
C GLY A 82 -19.66 -2.54 7.03
N PRO A 83 -18.80 -2.98 6.09
CA PRO A 83 -18.15 -2.12 5.12
C PRO A 83 -19.09 -1.57 4.04
N LEU A 84 -20.30 -2.14 3.88
CA LEU A 84 -21.33 -1.62 2.98
C LEU A 84 -22.14 -0.48 3.63
N HIS A 85 -21.88 -0.17 4.90
CA HIS A 85 -22.54 0.92 5.58
C HIS A 85 -22.13 2.28 4.96
N PRO A 86 -23.07 3.18 4.60
CA PRO A 86 -22.77 4.43 3.89
C PRO A 86 -21.77 5.37 4.57
N SER A 87 -21.62 5.27 5.89
CA SER A 87 -20.64 6.07 6.66
C SER A 87 -19.23 5.48 6.68
N PHE A 88 -19.04 4.23 6.24
CA PHE A 88 -17.72 3.63 6.13
C PHE A 88 -17.06 4.17 4.87
N ASN A 89 -15.98 4.92 5.04
CA ASN A 89 -15.24 5.50 3.92
C ASN A 89 -13.79 5.02 3.98
N LEU A 90 -13.53 3.89 3.31
CA LEU A 90 -12.19 3.29 3.27
C LEU A 90 -11.14 4.26 2.73
N VAL A 91 -11.49 4.99 1.67
CA VAL A 91 -10.60 5.96 1.01
C VAL A 91 -10.14 7.04 1.99
N LYS A 92 -11.08 7.61 2.76
CA LYS A 92 -10.78 8.63 3.78
C LYS A 92 -9.87 8.07 4.86
N THR A 93 -10.15 6.86 5.35
CA THR A 93 -9.36 6.24 6.43
C THR A 93 -7.93 5.94 5.97
N ILE A 94 -7.77 5.34 4.78
CA ILE A 94 -6.44 5.04 4.21
C ILE A 94 -5.65 6.32 3.98
N ARG A 95 -6.27 7.34 3.37
CA ARG A 95 -5.60 8.62 3.11
C ARG A 95 -5.10 9.26 4.40
N MET A 96 -5.95 9.32 5.43
CA MET A 96 -5.58 9.90 6.73
C MET A 96 -4.43 9.14 7.40
N GLY A 97 -4.47 7.80 7.38
CA GLY A 97 -3.41 6.96 7.94
C GLY A 97 -2.07 7.17 7.23
N LEU A 98 -2.08 7.15 5.89
CA LEU A 98 -0.86 7.35 5.09
C LEU A 98 -0.32 8.78 5.20
N SER A 99 -1.17 9.81 5.22
CA SER A 99 -0.73 11.20 5.41
C SER A 99 0.01 11.39 6.73
N LYS A 100 -0.42 10.70 7.79
CA LYS A 100 0.23 10.73 9.11
C LYS A 100 1.52 9.91 9.16
N ALA A 101 1.52 8.70 8.58
CA ALA A 101 2.62 7.76 8.72
C ALA A 101 3.78 8.00 7.75
N LEU A 102 3.51 8.52 6.54
CA LEU A 102 4.53 8.70 5.52
C LEU A 102 5.44 9.90 5.84
N PRO A 103 6.77 9.74 5.72
CA PRO A 103 7.70 10.87 5.69
C PRO A 103 7.40 11.81 4.52
N GLU A 104 7.71 13.10 4.67
CA GLU A 104 7.50 14.11 3.62
C GLU A 104 8.22 13.75 2.30
N ASN A 105 9.46 13.27 2.40
CA ASN A 105 10.26 12.78 1.26
C ASN A 105 9.98 11.31 0.91
N GLY A 106 8.93 10.68 1.46
CA GLY A 106 8.67 9.25 1.26
C GLY A 106 8.46 8.87 -0.22
N HIS A 107 7.93 9.79 -1.03
CA HIS A 107 7.75 9.64 -2.47
C HIS A 107 9.08 9.60 -3.24
N GLU A 108 10.08 10.38 -2.81
CA GLU A 108 11.42 10.39 -3.40
C GLU A 108 12.15 9.07 -3.12
N VAL A 109 12.07 8.59 -1.87
CA VAL A 109 12.67 7.30 -1.46
C VAL A 109 11.99 6.12 -2.18
N ALA A 110 10.69 6.22 -2.41
CA ALA A 110 9.91 5.20 -3.10
C ALA A 110 10.14 5.19 -4.62
N ALA A 111 10.50 6.32 -5.23
CA ALA A 111 10.67 6.42 -6.68
C ALA A 111 11.70 5.40 -7.19
N GLY A 112 11.32 4.64 -8.22
CA GLY A 112 12.12 3.58 -8.84
C GLY A 112 12.23 2.28 -8.02
N ARG A 113 12.09 2.34 -6.69
CA ARG A 113 12.18 1.19 -5.77
C ARG A 113 10.84 0.53 -5.49
N LEU A 114 9.77 1.31 -5.37
CA LEU A 114 8.41 0.84 -5.13
C LEU A 114 7.68 0.65 -6.46
N GLY A 115 6.89 -0.41 -6.57
CA GLY A 115 5.92 -0.58 -7.66
C GLY A 115 4.52 -0.84 -7.11
N ILE A 116 3.58 0.06 -7.37
CA ILE A 116 2.17 -0.08 -6.97
C ILE A 116 1.37 -0.59 -8.15
N SER A 117 0.72 -1.73 -7.96
CA SER A 117 -0.17 -2.34 -8.94
C SER A 117 -1.55 -1.69 -8.91
N LEU A 118 -2.00 -1.22 -10.07
CA LEU A 118 -3.29 -0.56 -10.31
C LEU A 118 -4.05 -1.28 -11.42
N THR A 119 -5.37 -1.15 -11.41
CA THR A 119 -6.22 -1.55 -12.53
C THR A 119 -6.70 -0.29 -13.23
N ARG A 120 -6.38 -0.12 -14.52
CA ARG A 120 -6.88 1.00 -15.32
C ARG A 120 -8.32 0.69 -15.72
N VAL A 121 -9.23 1.60 -15.38
CA VAL A 121 -10.68 1.35 -15.52
C VAL A 121 -11.13 1.30 -16.98
N SER A 122 -10.47 2.02 -17.88
CA SER A 122 -10.88 2.13 -19.29
C SER A 122 -10.75 0.82 -20.08
N ASP A 123 -9.77 -0.01 -19.74
CA ASP A 123 -9.44 -1.25 -20.45
C ASP A 123 -9.34 -2.48 -19.52
N GLY A 124 -9.35 -2.29 -18.20
CA GLY A 124 -9.19 -3.35 -17.22
C GLY A 124 -7.74 -3.83 -17.06
N GLU A 125 -6.79 -3.20 -17.74
CA GLU A 125 -5.39 -3.65 -17.76
C GLU A 125 -4.67 -3.29 -16.46
N ASN A 126 -3.68 -4.13 -16.14
CA ASN A 126 -2.80 -3.86 -15.02
C ASN A 126 -1.75 -2.81 -15.38
N VAL A 127 -1.56 -1.84 -14.50
CA VAL A 127 -0.51 -0.82 -14.62
C VAL A 127 0.30 -0.80 -13.34
N ILE A 128 1.62 -0.83 -13.45
CA ILE A 128 2.53 -0.67 -12.32
C ILE A 128 3.06 0.76 -12.31
N LEU A 129 2.71 1.53 -11.29
CA LEU A 129 3.27 2.85 -11.06
C LEU A 129 4.51 2.73 -10.18
N SER A 130 5.64 3.29 -10.61
CA SER A 130 6.90 3.25 -9.85
C SER A 130 7.58 4.60 -9.65
N ASP A 131 6.93 5.67 -10.06
CA ASP A 131 7.41 7.04 -9.94
C ASP A 131 6.31 7.91 -9.32
N PHE A 132 6.71 8.84 -8.47
CA PHE A 132 5.83 9.70 -7.68
C PHE A 132 6.46 11.08 -7.58
N ASN A 133 5.72 12.12 -7.94
CA ASN A 133 6.15 13.52 -7.94
C ASN A 133 5.85 14.23 -6.61
N SER A 134 5.03 13.63 -5.74
CA SER A 134 4.77 14.15 -4.39
C SER A 134 4.32 13.05 -3.43
N LYS A 135 4.32 13.36 -2.12
CA LYS A 135 3.75 12.51 -1.07
C LYS A 135 2.27 12.24 -1.32
N GLU A 136 1.51 13.24 -1.75
CA GLU A 136 0.10 13.13 -2.09
C GLU A 136 -0.12 12.20 -3.28
N GLU A 137 0.77 12.22 -4.27
CA GLU A 137 0.69 11.32 -5.41
C GLU A 137 0.94 9.85 -5.01
N LEU A 138 1.93 9.61 -4.15
CA LEU A 138 2.17 8.28 -3.57
C LEU A 138 0.95 7.79 -2.76
N ILE A 139 0.34 8.67 -1.96
CA ILE A 139 -0.89 8.36 -1.22
C ILE A 139 -2.03 8.05 -2.17
N GLN A 140 -2.19 8.84 -3.23
CA GLN A 140 -3.22 8.64 -4.25
C GLN A 140 -3.05 7.28 -4.93
N ALA A 141 -1.83 6.88 -5.28
CA ALA A 141 -1.53 5.57 -5.85
C ALA A 141 -1.95 4.43 -4.90
N CYS A 142 -1.64 4.54 -3.61
CA CYS A 142 -2.07 3.56 -2.62
C CYS A 142 -3.61 3.48 -2.50
N VAL A 143 -4.28 4.64 -2.54
CA VAL A 143 -5.74 4.75 -2.53
C VAL A 143 -6.36 4.10 -3.76
N CYS A 144 -5.81 4.34 -4.96
CA CYS A 144 -6.25 3.69 -6.19
C CYS A 144 -6.05 2.17 -6.14
N SER A 145 -4.92 1.69 -5.63
CA SER A 145 -4.62 0.26 -5.51
C SER A 145 -5.54 -0.46 -4.51
N THR A 146 -6.00 0.24 -3.48
CA THR A 146 -6.86 -0.31 -2.42
C THR A 146 -8.36 -0.15 -2.69
N PHE A 147 -8.73 0.57 -3.74
CA PHE A 147 -10.12 0.76 -4.12
C PHE A 147 -10.71 -0.51 -4.72
N ILE A 148 -11.70 -1.07 -4.05
CA ILE A 148 -12.50 -2.20 -4.55
C ILE A 148 -13.85 -1.63 -5.01
N PRO A 149 -14.19 -1.71 -6.31
CA PRO A 149 -15.47 -1.24 -6.83
C PRO A 149 -16.66 -1.83 -6.06
N VAL A 150 -17.72 -1.04 -5.89
CA VAL A 150 -18.94 -1.36 -5.10
C VAL A 150 -18.70 -1.42 -3.58
N TYR A 151 -17.56 -1.96 -3.14
CA TYR A 151 -17.21 -2.05 -1.73
C TYR A 151 -16.73 -0.72 -1.15
N CYS A 152 -15.97 0.06 -1.92
CA CYS A 152 -15.41 1.35 -1.49
C CYS A 152 -16.21 2.56 -2.01
N GLY A 153 -17.21 2.31 -2.87
CA GLY A 153 -17.94 3.32 -3.61
C GLY A 153 -18.13 2.94 -5.08
N LEU A 154 -18.87 3.76 -5.81
CA LEU A 154 -19.13 3.57 -7.25
C LEU A 154 -18.14 4.32 -8.14
N ILE A 155 -17.59 5.44 -7.65
CA ILE A 155 -16.68 6.30 -8.41
C ILE A 155 -15.25 5.99 -7.93
N PRO A 156 -14.40 5.39 -8.77
CA PRO A 156 -13.01 5.12 -8.42
C PRO A 156 -12.21 6.42 -8.31
N PRO A 157 -11.20 6.47 -7.41
CA PRO A 157 -10.26 7.57 -7.36
C PRO A 157 -9.36 7.57 -8.61
N THR A 158 -9.08 8.76 -9.14
CA THR A 158 -8.28 8.95 -10.36
C THR A 158 -6.85 9.33 -10.03
N LEU A 159 -5.89 8.85 -10.80
CA LEU A 159 -4.48 9.25 -10.73
C LEU A 159 -3.94 9.50 -12.14
N ARG A 160 -3.38 10.69 -12.37
CA ARG A 160 -2.88 11.13 -13.70
C ARG A 160 -3.94 11.07 -14.83
N GLY A 161 -5.19 11.33 -14.48
CA GLY A 161 -6.31 11.29 -15.44
C GLY A 161 -6.79 9.89 -15.80
N VAL A 162 -6.34 8.86 -15.06
CA VAL A 162 -6.69 7.45 -15.22
C VAL A 162 -7.40 6.89 -13.99
#